data_AF-A0A7Z1MGC6-F1
#
_entry.id   AF-A0A7Z1MGC6-F1
#
_cell.length_a   1.000
_cell.length_b   1.000
_cell.length_c   1.000
_cell.angle_alpha   90.00
_cell.angle_beta   90.00
_cell.angle_gamma   90.00
#
_symmetry.space_group_name_H-M   'P 1'
#
loop_
_entity.id
_entity.type
_entity.pdbx_description
1 polymer ?
#
loop_
_entity_poly.entity_id
_entity_poly.type
_entity_poly.pdbx_seq_one_letter_code
_entity_poly.pdbx_strand_id
1 'polypeptide(L)'
;MKLKLLFFFFLVFGLTGWGVALTKPNKLDQLSPSMTYNYVKSVVWYHSRGKLKELESILLNEDLDDEIAIKRKIKNMLKHRTSVYLREFNSLNAPIEKVGNRYNDLFKFTPFLDDVYTVVFSNKDVHHKLSLIGDIMESYQTKANDQLLDLMNNKGN
;
A
#
# COMPACT_ATOMS: atom_id res chain seq x y z
N MET A 1 54.39 29.42 -6.08
CA MET A 1 53.22 29.79 -6.93
C MET A 1 52.23 28.65 -7.13
N LYS A 2 52.67 27.44 -7.48
CA LYS A 2 51.79 26.27 -7.76
C LYS A 2 50.84 25.88 -6.62
N LEU A 3 51.30 25.94 -5.37
CA LEU A 3 50.48 25.61 -4.19
C LEU A 3 49.35 26.60 -3.93
N LYS A 4 49.61 27.91 -4.11
CA LYS A 4 48.58 28.96 -3.95
C LYS A 4 47.48 28.85 -5.01
N LEU A 5 47.86 28.47 -6.24
CA LEU A 5 46.91 28.22 -7.32
C LEU A 5 46.00 27.02 -6.99
N LEU A 6 46.57 25.95 -6.45
CA LEU A 6 45.85 24.75 -6.04
C LEU A 6 44.82 25.05 -4.94
N PHE A 7 45.22 25.80 -3.91
CA PHE A 7 44.31 26.25 -2.84
C PHE A 7 43.18 27.11 -3.39
N PHE A 8 43.46 28.00 -4.33
CA PHE A 8 42.43 28.84 -4.96
C PHE A 8 41.43 27.98 -5.75
N PHE A 9 41.89 26.97 -6.50
CA PHE A 9 41.02 26.03 -7.18
C PHE A 9 40.13 25.26 -6.20
N PHE A 10 40.68 24.68 -5.13
CA PHE A 10 39.89 23.98 -4.14
C PHE A 10 38.85 24.87 -3.44
N LEU A 11 39.20 26.13 -3.19
CA LEU A 11 38.30 27.09 -2.55
C LEU A 11 37.15 27.49 -3.49
N VAL A 12 37.43 27.69 -4.78
CA VAL A 12 36.40 27.97 -5.80
C VAL A 12 35.51 26.75 -6.03
N PHE A 13 36.06 25.54 -6.15
CA PHE A 13 35.27 24.30 -6.28
C PHE A 13 34.44 24.01 -5.04
N GLY A 14 34.98 24.27 -3.85
CA GLY A 14 34.25 24.18 -2.59
C GLY A 14 33.07 25.15 -2.57
N LEU A 15 33.31 26.44 -2.80
CA LEU A 15 32.26 27.47 -2.77
C LEU A 15 31.18 27.25 -3.83
N THR A 16 31.55 26.83 -5.04
CA THR A 16 30.58 26.50 -6.09
C THR A 16 29.76 25.26 -5.73
N GLY A 17 30.37 24.22 -5.14
CA GLY A 17 29.65 23.05 -4.62
C GLY A 17 28.64 23.40 -3.53
N TRP A 18 29.01 24.27 -2.58
CA TRP A 18 28.09 24.79 -1.56
C TRP A 18 26.98 25.66 -2.15
N GLY A 19 27.30 26.50 -3.14
CA GLY A 19 26.30 27.29 -3.86
C GLY A 19 25.24 26.44 -4.56
N VAL A 20 25.65 25.34 -5.20
CA VAL A 20 24.73 24.37 -5.82
C VAL A 20 23.91 23.64 -4.76
N ALA A 21 24.51 23.22 -3.64
CA ALA A 21 23.80 22.55 -2.56
C ALA A 21 22.73 23.45 -1.91
N LEU A 22 23.03 24.73 -1.71
CA LEU A 22 22.10 25.70 -1.10
C LEU A 22 20.98 26.15 -2.05
N THR A 23 21.20 26.06 -3.37
CA THR A 23 20.20 26.40 -4.38
C THR A 23 19.40 25.19 -4.86
N LYS A 24 19.82 23.96 -4.51
CA LYS A 24 19.05 22.76 -4.81
C LYS A 24 17.72 22.85 -4.05
N PRO A 25 16.56 22.84 -4.74
CA PRO A 25 15.29 22.94 -4.06
C PRO A 25 15.15 21.74 -3.12
N ASN A 26 14.71 22.01 -1.89
CA ASN A 26 14.48 21.03 -0.82
C ASN A 26 13.20 20.19 -1.12
N LYS A 27 13.04 19.75 -2.37
CA LYS A 27 11.97 18.84 -2.76
C LYS A 27 12.39 17.47 -2.25
N LEU A 28 11.61 16.87 -1.35
CA LEU A 28 11.67 15.43 -1.17
C LEU A 28 11.58 14.82 -2.57
N ASP A 29 12.55 13.98 -2.93
CA ASP A 29 12.51 13.30 -4.23
C ASP A 29 11.16 12.59 -4.35
N GLN A 30 10.43 12.89 -5.42
CA GLN A 30 9.17 12.23 -5.71
C GLN A 30 9.47 10.76 -5.99
N LEU A 31 8.74 9.86 -5.33
CA LEU A 31 8.88 8.43 -5.56
C LEU A 31 8.61 8.13 -7.03
N SER A 32 9.41 7.24 -7.62
CA SER A 32 9.11 6.73 -8.96
C SER A 32 7.83 5.88 -8.92
N PRO A 33 7.17 5.65 -10.08
CA PRO A 33 6.05 4.71 -10.17
C PRO A 33 6.39 3.31 -9.63
N SER A 34 7.58 2.80 -9.93
CA SER A 34 8.04 1.48 -9.47
C SER A 34 8.29 1.44 -7.95
N MET A 35 8.89 2.49 -7.37
CA MET A 35 9.07 2.59 -5.93
C MET A 35 7.72 2.65 -5.21
N THR A 36 6.79 3.46 -5.72
CA THR A 36 5.44 3.57 -5.16
C THR A 36 4.69 2.24 -5.25
N TYR A 37 4.74 1.57 -6.40
CA TYR A 37 4.13 0.25 -6.60
C TYR A 37 4.65 -0.79 -5.61
N ASN A 38 5.98 -0.93 -5.49
CA ASN A 38 6.58 -1.91 -4.59
C ASN A 38 6.25 -1.60 -3.14
N TYR A 39 6.24 -0.33 -2.75
CA TYR A 39 5.86 0.10 -1.41
C TYR A 39 4.41 -0.28 -1.10
N VAL A 40 3.46 0.15 -1.94
CA VAL A 40 2.02 -0.14 -1.78
C VAL A 40 1.80 -1.66 -1.69
N LYS A 41 2.38 -2.42 -2.63
CA LYS A 41 2.30 -3.89 -2.65
C LYS A 41 2.79 -4.50 -1.34
N SER A 42 3.95 -4.08 -0.85
CA SER A 42 4.55 -4.64 0.37
C SER A 42 3.72 -4.34 1.63
N VAL A 43 3.24 -3.11 1.78
CA VAL A 43 2.41 -2.70 2.92
C VAL A 43 1.06 -3.42 2.88
N VAL A 44 0.40 -3.47 1.72
CA VAL A 44 -0.86 -4.20 1.56
C VAL A 44 -0.69 -5.67 1.94
N TRP A 45 0.35 -6.34 1.42
CA TRP A 45 0.63 -7.74 1.72
C TRP A 45 0.86 -7.98 3.22
N TYR A 46 1.63 -7.11 3.88
CA TYR A 46 1.86 -7.17 5.33
C TYR A 46 0.53 -7.08 6.11
N HIS A 47 -0.33 -6.11 5.77
CA HIS A 47 -1.62 -5.95 6.43
C HIS A 47 -2.58 -7.11 6.16
N SER A 48 -2.51 -7.77 5.01
CA SER A 48 -3.30 -8.96 4.69
C SER A 48 -3.05 -10.11 5.65
N ARG A 49 -1.80 -10.33 6.06
CA ARG A 49 -1.45 -11.36 7.05
C ARG A 49 -2.13 -11.10 8.40
N GLY A 50 -2.16 -9.84 8.81
CA GLY A 50 -2.88 -9.42 10.02
C GLY A 50 -4.40 -9.58 9.90
N LYS A 51 -4.98 -9.27 8.74
CA LYS A 51 -6.43 -9.47 8.46
C LYS A 51 -6.82 -10.95 8.55
N LEU A 52 -6.00 -11.85 8.00
CA LEU A 52 -6.23 -13.29 8.08
C LEU A 52 -6.18 -13.81 9.52
N LYS A 53 -5.26 -13.30 10.35
CA LYS A 53 -5.18 -13.70 11.76
C LYS A 53 -6.38 -13.23 12.60
N GLU A 54 -6.87 -12.02 12.36
CA GLU A 54 -8.11 -11.59 13.01
C GLU A 54 -9.33 -12.35 12.50
N LEU A 55 -9.35 -12.69 11.21
CA LEU A 55 -10.41 -13.51 10.67
C LEU A 55 -10.40 -14.93 11.25
N GLU A 56 -9.23 -15.54 11.42
CA GLU A 56 -9.06 -16.81 12.12
C GLU A 56 -9.65 -16.74 13.53
N SER A 57 -9.36 -15.67 14.28
CA SER A 57 -9.94 -15.45 15.61
C SER A 57 -11.47 -15.34 15.58
N ILE A 58 -12.06 -14.64 14.60
CA ILE A 58 -13.52 -14.56 14.43
C ILE A 58 -14.10 -15.94 14.15
N LEU A 59 -13.49 -16.70 13.23
CA LEU A 59 -14.01 -18.00 12.81
C LEU A 59 -13.91 -19.10 13.88
N LEU A 60 -12.94 -18.99 14.80
CA LEU A 60 -12.72 -19.99 15.86
C LEU A 60 -13.52 -19.71 17.14
N ASN A 61 -13.83 -18.45 17.43
CA ASN A 61 -14.35 -18.06 18.75
C ASN A 61 -15.80 -17.58 18.71
N GLU A 62 -16.37 -17.32 17.54
CA GLU A 62 -17.73 -16.81 17.42
C GLU A 62 -18.71 -17.89 17.00
N ASP A 63 -19.94 -17.74 17.48
CA ASP A 63 -21.07 -18.47 16.95
C ASP A 63 -21.41 -17.94 15.55
N LEU A 64 -21.32 -18.81 14.54
CA LEU A 64 -21.54 -18.47 13.15
C LEU A 64 -23.02 -18.48 12.75
N ASP A 65 -23.93 -18.84 13.68
CA ASP A 65 -25.37 -18.90 13.42
C ASP A 65 -26.00 -17.50 13.26
N ASP A 66 -25.40 -16.44 13.84
CA ASP A 66 -25.78 -15.05 13.57
C ASP A 66 -24.96 -14.47 12.39
N GLU A 67 -25.34 -14.89 11.19
CA GLU A 67 -24.69 -14.49 9.94
C GLU A 67 -24.58 -12.96 9.78
N ILE A 68 -25.60 -12.22 10.21
CA ILE A 68 -25.65 -10.76 10.10
C ILE A 68 -24.60 -10.11 11.00
N ALA A 69 -24.50 -10.55 12.26
CA ALA A 69 -23.51 -10.04 13.19
C ALA A 69 -22.08 -10.33 12.72
N ILE A 70 -21.82 -11.56 12.24
CA ILE A 70 -20.51 -11.96 11.73
C ILE A 70 -20.13 -11.17 10.48
N LYS A 71 -21.04 -11.01 9.52
CA LYS A 71 -20.82 -10.17 8.32
C LYS A 71 -20.43 -8.76 8.73
N ARG A 72 -21.17 -8.14 9.65
CA ARG A 72 -20.88 -6.79 10.14
C ARG A 72 -19.49 -6.70 10.82
N LYS A 73 -19.13 -7.68 11.65
CA LYS A 73 -17.83 -7.73 12.33
C LYS A 73 -16.66 -7.83 11.35
N ILE A 74 -16.74 -8.76 10.40
CA ILE A 74 -15.73 -8.94 9.34
C ILE A 74 -15.59 -7.69 8.48
N LYS A 75 -16.71 -7.08 8.05
CA LYS A 75 -16.71 -5.82 7.30
C LYS A 75 -16.00 -4.71 8.04
N ASN A 76 -16.32 -4.54 9.32
CA ASN A 76 -15.74 -3.48 10.14
C ASN A 76 -14.23 -3.70 10.32
N MET A 77 -13.81 -4.94 10.60
CA MET A 77 -12.40 -5.32 10.70
C MET A 77 -11.65 -5.00 9.40
N LEU A 78 -12.15 -5.47 8.26
CA LEU A 78 -11.50 -5.29 6.97
C LEU A 78 -11.43 -3.82 6.56
N LYS A 79 -12.51 -3.05 6.80
CA LYS A 79 -12.53 -1.60 6.54
C LYS A 79 -11.55 -0.86 7.43
N HIS A 80 -11.56 -1.13 8.73
CA HIS A 80 -10.69 -0.47 9.68
C HIS A 80 -9.22 -0.68 9.33
N ARG A 81 -8.80 -1.95 9.17
CA ARG A 81 -7.42 -2.29 8.79
C ARG A 81 -7.00 -1.71 7.45
N THR A 82 -7.93 -1.63 6.50
CA THR A 82 -7.69 -1.01 5.19
C THR A 82 -7.47 0.50 5.33
N SER A 83 -8.29 1.19 6.11
CA SER A 83 -8.22 2.65 6.25
C SER A 83 -6.88 3.17 6.79
N VAL A 84 -6.16 2.35 7.57
CA VAL A 84 -4.85 2.69 8.13
C VAL A 84 -3.82 2.90 7.02
N TYR A 85 -3.58 1.90 6.19
CA TYR A 85 -2.58 2.02 5.13
C TYR A 85 -3.03 2.95 3.98
N LEU A 86 -4.34 3.12 3.74
CA LEU A 86 -4.80 4.08 2.72
C LEU A 86 -4.41 5.52 3.09
N ARG A 87 -4.48 5.86 4.38
CA ARG A 87 -4.06 7.17 4.89
C ARG A 87 -2.57 7.39 4.68
N GLU A 88 -1.77 6.36 4.97
CA GLU A 88 -0.34 6.36 4.74
C GLU A 88 -0.01 6.55 3.26
N PHE A 89 -0.66 5.80 2.36
CA PHE A 89 -0.48 5.95 0.91
C PHE A 89 -0.83 7.36 0.42
N ASN A 90 -1.85 7.99 0.98
CA ASN A 90 -2.21 9.37 0.62
C ASN A 90 -1.17 10.41 1.05
N SER A 91 -0.27 10.08 1.96
CA SER A 91 0.81 10.96 2.40
C SER A 91 2.09 10.84 1.54
N LEU A 92 2.13 9.86 0.62
CA LEU A 92 3.29 9.64 -0.24
C LEU A 92 3.45 10.77 -1.25
N ASN A 93 4.68 11.26 -1.39
CA ASN A 93 5.07 12.09 -2.51
C ASN A 93 5.29 11.21 -3.75
N ALA A 94 4.20 10.80 -4.39
CA ALA A 94 4.18 9.84 -5.49
C ALA A 94 3.79 10.49 -6.83
N PRO A 95 3.91 9.79 -7.99
CA PRO A 95 3.57 10.32 -9.31
C PRO A 95 2.10 10.73 -9.46
N ILE A 96 1.24 10.19 -8.60
CA ILE A 96 -0.17 10.55 -8.52
C ILE A 96 -0.52 11.01 -7.11
N GLU A 97 -1.32 12.06 -7.03
CA GLU A 97 -1.84 12.52 -5.75
C GLU A 97 -2.85 11.52 -5.15
N LYS A 98 -2.86 11.44 -3.82
CA LYS A 98 -3.80 10.62 -3.05
C LYS A 98 -3.83 9.16 -3.52
N VAL A 99 -2.66 8.53 -3.55
CA VAL A 99 -2.45 7.12 -3.96
C VAL A 99 -3.42 6.18 -3.27
N GLY A 100 -3.66 6.36 -1.97
CA GLY A 100 -4.59 5.55 -1.19
C GLY A 100 -6.03 5.63 -1.70
N ASN A 101 -6.53 6.84 -2.00
CA ASN A 101 -7.87 6.97 -2.57
C ASN A 101 -7.99 6.26 -3.92
N ARG A 102 -6.98 6.41 -4.78
CA ARG A 102 -6.93 5.72 -6.08
C ARG A 102 -6.90 4.21 -5.92
N TYR A 103 -6.05 3.71 -5.03
CA TYR A 103 -5.99 2.28 -4.73
C TYR A 103 -7.34 1.74 -4.24
N ASN A 104 -8.03 2.48 -3.36
CA ASN A 104 -9.34 2.08 -2.84
C ASN A 104 -10.41 1.99 -3.93
N ASP A 105 -10.41 2.93 -4.88
CA ASP A 105 -11.33 2.91 -6.03
C ASP A 105 -11.10 1.71 -6.95
N LEU A 106 -9.85 1.27 -7.08
CA LEU A 106 -9.44 0.13 -7.90
C LEU A 106 -9.66 -1.22 -7.20
N PHE A 107 -9.49 -1.29 -5.88
CA PHE A 107 -9.59 -2.52 -5.10
C PHE A 107 -11.00 -3.15 -5.10
N LYS A 108 -12.05 -2.37 -5.39
CA LYS A 108 -13.46 -2.84 -5.41
C LYS A 108 -13.83 -3.62 -4.15
N PHE A 109 -13.85 -2.93 -3.01
CA PHE A 109 -14.07 -3.54 -1.70
C PHE A 109 -15.38 -4.33 -1.55
N THR A 110 -16.48 -3.91 -2.19
CA THR A 110 -17.77 -4.59 -2.05
C THR A 110 -17.74 -5.99 -2.68
N PRO A 111 -17.40 -6.17 -3.97
CA PRO A 111 -17.21 -7.51 -4.54
C PRO A 111 -16.25 -8.40 -3.74
N PHE A 112 -15.10 -7.85 -3.33
CA PHE A 112 -14.14 -8.56 -2.48
C PHE A 112 -14.78 -9.10 -1.19
N LEU A 113 -15.59 -8.27 -0.53
CA LEU A 113 -16.24 -8.63 0.71
C LEU A 113 -17.29 -9.73 0.52
N ASP A 114 -18.03 -9.70 -0.59
CA ASP A 114 -19.03 -10.71 -0.93
C ASP A 114 -18.37 -12.08 -1.20
N ASP A 115 -17.23 -12.10 -1.88
CA ASP A 115 -16.42 -13.31 -2.09
C ASP A 115 -15.92 -13.88 -0.76
N VAL A 116 -15.44 -13.01 0.15
CA VAL A 116 -15.02 -13.41 1.49
C VAL A 116 -16.18 -14.05 2.26
N TYR A 117 -17.38 -13.45 2.24
CA TYR A 117 -18.54 -14.02 2.92
C TYR A 117 -18.93 -15.37 2.37
N THR A 118 -18.90 -15.54 1.05
CA THR A 118 -19.17 -16.82 0.39
C THR A 118 -18.28 -17.93 0.95
N VAL A 119 -17.00 -17.64 1.18
CA VAL A 119 -16.07 -18.61 1.79
C VAL A 119 -16.34 -18.81 3.27
N VAL A 120 -16.53 -17.72 4.04
CA VAL A 120 -16.74 -17.76 5.50
C VAL A 120 -17.92 -18.66 5.88
N PHE A 121 -19.04 -18.57 5.15
CA PHE A 121 -20.25 -19.35 5.41
C PHE A 121 -20.34 -20.66 4.62
N SER A 122 -19.27 -21.04 3.92
CA SER A 122 -19.17 -22.37 3.30
C SER A 122 -19.05 -23.49 4.35
N ASN A 123 -19.29 -24.73 3.93
CA ASN A 123 -19.14 -25.92 4.77
C ASN A 123 -17.68 -26.40 4.96
N LYS A 124 -16.69 -25.59 4.56
CA LYS A 124 -15.27 -25.91 4.68
C LYS A 124 -14.78 -25.69 6.12
N ASP A 125 -13.70 -26.37 6.51
CA ASP A 125 -13.04 -26.07 7.77
C ASP A 125 -12.33 -24.71 7.74
N VAL A 126 -12.00 -24.22 8.93
CA VAL A 126 -11.43 -22.88 9.13
C VAL A 126 -10.11 -22.71 8.37
N HIS A 127 -9.24 -23.72 8.32
CA HIS A 127 -7.95 -23.61 7.62
C HIS A 127 -8.13 -23.48 6.10
N HIS A 128 -8.99 -24.30 5.50
CA HIS A 128 -9.31 -24.17 4.08
C HIS A 128 -10.01 -22.84 3.77
N LYS A 129 -10.91 -22.35 4.64
CA LYS A 129 -11.53 -21.02 4.49
C LYS A 129 -10.48 -19.91 4.45
N LEU A 130 -9.55 -19.92 5.40
CA LEU A 130 -8.49 -18.91 5.48
C LEU A 130 -7.55 -18.95 4.27
N SER A 131 -7.22 -20.14 3.77
CA SER A 131 -6.42 -20.30 2.56
C SER A 131 -7.11 -19.65 1.36
N LEU A 132 -8.38 -20.00 1.11
CA LEU A 132 -9.16 -19.44 -0.02
C LEU A 132 -9.34 -17.93 0.10
N ILE A 133 -9.57 -17.42 1.31
CA ILE A 133 -9.67 -15.98 1.55
C ILE A 133 -8.33 -15.28 1.31
N GLY A 134 -7.21 -15.94 1.63
CA GLY A 134 -5.87 -15.48 1.26
C GLY A 134 -5.72 -15.31 -0.25
N ASP A 135 -6.13 -16.31 -1.03
CA ASP A 135 -6.05 -16.28 -2.50
C ASP A 135 -6.95 -15.18 -3.08
N ILE A 136 -8.17 -15.01 -2.54
CA ILE A 136 -9.08 -13.91 -2.91
C ILE A 136 -8.42 -12.56 -2.61
N MET A 137 -7.86 -12.38 -1.40
CA MET A 137 -7.14 -11.15 -1.05
C MET A 137 -6.02 -10.86 -2.04
N GLU A 138 -5.17 -11.83 -2.35
CA GLU A 138 -4.05 -11.66 -3.28
C GLU A 138 -4.51 -11.28 -4.69
N SER A 139 -5.56 -11.92 -5.20
CA SER A 139 -6.11 -11.64 -6.53
C SER A 139 -6.59 -10.19 -6.65
N TYR A 140 -7.42 -9.73 -5.70
CA TYR A 140 -7.91 -8.34 -5.70
C TYR A 140 -6.78 -7.32 -5.49
N GLN A 141 -5.81 -7.64 -4.64
CA GLN A 141 -4.66 -6.75 -4.37
C GLN A 141 -3.74 -6.62 -5.57
N THR A 142 -3.44 -7.73 -6.24
CA THR A 142 -2.61 -7.76 -7.44
C THR A 142 -3.26 -6.94 -8.55
N LYS A 143 -4.53 -7.19 -8.84
CA LYS A 143 -5.29 -6.43 -9.83
C LYS A 143 -5.29 -4.93 -9.54
N ALA A 144 -5.52 -4.53 -8.29
CA ALA A 144 -5.52 -3.12 -7.90
C ALA A 144 -4.12 -2.49 -8.02
N ASN A 145 -3.07 -3.22 -7.63
CA ASN A 145 -1.69 -2.75 -7.71
C ASN A 145 -1.25 -2.54 -9.18
N ASP A 146 -1.58 -3.47 -10.06
CA ASP A 146 -1.20 -3.39 -11.47
C ASP A 146 -1.94 -2.23 -12.16
N GLN A 147 -3.24 -2.07 -11.90
CA GLN A 147 -4.01 -0.92 -12.38
C GLN A 147 -3.47 0.41 -11.82
N LEU A 148 -3.01 0.42 -10.57
CA LEU A 148 -2.40 1.60 -9.96
C LEU A 148 -1.06 1.95 -10.64
N LEU A 149 -0.24 0.95 -10.98
CA LEU A 149 1.00 1.14 -11.71
C LEU A 149 0.75 1.73 -13.10
N ASP A 150 -0.22 1.19 -13.84
CA ASP A 150 -0.60 1.72 -15.15
C ASP A 150 -1.03 3.19 -15.07
N LEU A 151 -1.83 3.55 -14.06
CA LEU A 151 -2.23 4.94 -13.82
C LEU A 151 -1.04 5.86 -13.52
N MET A 152 -0.06 5.38 -12.73
CA MET A 152 1.15 6.16 -12.43
C MET A 152 2.05 6.34 -13.65
N ASN A 153 2.17 5.32 -14.50
CA ASN A 153 2.97 5.40 -15.72
C ASN A 153 2.32 6.31 -16.77
N ASN A 154 0.99 6.28 -16.89
CA ASN A 154 0.26 7.07 -17.89
C ASN A 154 0.08 8.55 -17.51
N LYS A 155 0.24 8.91 -16.23
CA LYS A 155 0.29 10.32 -15.78
C LYS A 155 1.71 10.93 -15.82
N GLY A 156 2.72 10.12 -16.07
CA GLY A 156 4.12 10.55 -16.20
C GLY A 156 4.51 11.02 -17.61
N ASN A 157 3.58 10.97 -18.57
CA ASN A 157 3.67 11.53 -19.93
C ASN A 157 2.67 12.68 -20.09
#